data_AF-A0A2V9U579-F1
#
_entry.id   AF-A0A2V9U579-F1
#
_cell.length_a   1.000
_cell.length_b   1.000
_cell.length_c   1.000
_cell.angle_alpha   90.00
_cell.angle_beta   90.00
_cell.angle_gamma   90.00
#
_symmetry.space_group_name_H-M   'P 1'
#
loop_
_entity.id
_entity.type
_entity.pdbx_description
1 polymer ?
#
loop_
_entity_poly.entity_id
_entity_poly.type
_entity_poly.pdbx_seq_one_letter_code
_entity_poly.pdbx_strand_id
1 'polypeptide(L)'
;MINPPDNQKAQPFPIKLGTTGGNVNDFTIKGSIITCCSGTLGSLVSRGGAEFILGNNHVLARSDQAKPGEAISQPGLVDNRCKAGNTVAHLTQAAPLKTSGVDAALAAVVSGAVDSSGTILDLGTNQDPAPPAGTLATAAMGMAVAKSGRSSGLTCSSVQTINTSVRIDYQTSCNGGTTFTVTFNNQVVVNGGSFSAAGDSGSLIVDSQTAQPVALLYGGNSTGTVGNPIQAVLTALKDPSSGAVPAIVGGAQHSVACPASRAAAEANSVMLSEQEVQRATAVKLRHEVRLMSDPAVVGVGVGASDDNPGEAALVLYVDREKTHAPIPVQIDGVRTKIIATDRFHATSTQEQVANMSPPEEALSDAEVARATAAKEKHANRLMSDSAILGVGVGKSSDDRSQAALVIYVDKDVSSNPIPAQIDGVRTKVIRTDRFRAYGWGKQSEERPVCSRGPESKR
;
A
#
# COMPACT_ATOMS: atom_id res chain seq x y z
N MET A 1 -24.44 -1.12 5.60
CA MET A 1 -23.64 -1.44 6.80
C MET A 1 -22.50 -2.33 6.34
N ILE A 2 -21.28 -1.81 6.30
CA ILE A 2 -20.08 -2.62 6.01
C ILE A 2 -19.71 -3.25 7.36
N ASN A 3 -19.84 -4.57 7.48
CA ASN A 3 -19.34 -5.31 8.63
C ASN A 3 -17.87 -4.91 8.88
N PRO A 4 -17.36 -4.84 10.12
CA PRO A 4 -15.92 -4.76 10.32
C PRO A 4 -15.30 -5.92 9.55
N PRO A 5 -14.33 -5.68 8.65
CA PRO A 5 -13.86 -6.69 7.69
C PRO A 5 -13.47 -7.93 8.48
N ASP A 6 -14.00 -9.09 8.08
CA ASP A 6 -13.76 -10.37 8.78
C ASP A 6 -12.25 -10.66 8.90
N ASN A 7 -11.44 -10.06 8.02
CA ASN A 7 -10.00 -10.09 8.03
C ASN A 7 -9.35 -9.60 9.35
N GLN A 8 -10.00 -8.77 10.17
CA GLN A 8 -9.44 -8.28 11.45
C GLN A 8 -9.87 -9.11 12.67
N LYS A 9 -10.85 -10.00 12.51
CA LYS A 9 -11.45 -10.72 13.64
C LYS A 9 -10.62 -11.92 14.05
N ALA A 10 -10.68 -12.25 15.34
CA ALA A 10 -10.23 -13.56 15.82
C ALA A 10 -11.04 -14.67 15.15
N GLN A 11 -10.35 -15.67 14.65
CA GLN A 11 -10.97 -16.83 14.02
C GLN A 11 -10.85 -18.06 14.91
N PRO A 12 -11.85 -18.95 14.91
CA PRO A 12 -11.64 -20.30 15.45
C PRO A 12 -10.64 -21.06 14.58
N PHE A 13 -10.01 -22.09 15.14
CA PHE A 13 -9.18 -22.99 14.35
C PHE A 13 -10.04 -24.02 13.59
N PRO A 14 -9.64 -24.40 12.36
CA PRO A 14 -8.54 -23.81 11.59
C PRO A 14 -8.87 -22.40 11.06
N ILE A 15 -7.89 -21.48 11.12
CA ILE A 15 -8.04 -20.13 10.56
C ILE A 15 -7.98 -20.17 9.02
N LYS A 16 -8.64 -19.20 8.39
CA LYS A 16 -8.43 -18.85 6.98
C LYS A 16 -7.40 -17.73 6.85
N LEU A 17 -6.69 -17.71 5.73
CA LEU A 17 -5.69 -16.70 5.39
C LEU A 17 -6.33 -15.44 4.79
N GLY A 18 -5.52 -14.43 4.45
CA GLY A 18 -6.01 -13.07 4.18
C GLY A 18 -6.45 -12.34 5.45
N THR A 19 -6.21 -12.94 6.62
CA THR A 19 -6.56 -12.40 7.95
C THR A 19 -5.37 -11.68 8.59
N THR A 20 -5.66 -10.91 9.63
CA THR A 20 -4.68 -10.27 10.48
C THR A 20 -3.73 -11.27 11.13
N GLY A 21 -2.45 -10.93 11.16
CA GLY A 21 -1.47 -11.65 11.96
C GLY A 21 -0.12 -10.99 11.90
N GLY A 22 0.83 -11.58 12.61
CA GLY A 22 2.19 -11.06 12.66
C GLY A 22 2.96 -11.64 13.83
N ASN A 23 4.22 -11.24 13.91
CA ASN A 23 5.09 -11.67 15.00
C ASN A 23 4.65 -11.03 16.33
N VAL A 24 4.51 -11.86 17.38
CA VAL A 24 4.04 -11.41 18.70
C VAL A 24 4.99 -10.44 19.41
N ASN A 25 6.23 -10.32 18.93
CA ASN A 25 7.24 -9.42 19.46
C ASN A 25 7.35 -8.11 18.67
N ASP A 26 6.49 -7.88 17.67
CA ASP A 26 6.55 -6.67 16.83
C ASP A 26 5.82 -5.48 17.48
N PHE A 27 6.36 -5.03 18.61
CA PHE A 27 5.89 -3.84 19.31
C PHE A 27 7.05 -3.07 19.93
N THR A 28 6.80 -1.80 20.22
CA THR A 28 7.71 -0.92 20.96
C THR A 28 6.98 -0.31 22.15
N ILE A 29 7.75 -0.01 23.20
CA ILE A 29 7.25 0.66 24.40
C ILE A 29 8.03 1.97 24.57
N LYS A 30 7.32 3.10 24.59
CA LYS A 30 7.87 4.42 24.88
C LYS A 30 7.11 5.03 26.04
N GLY A 31 7.69 4.95 27.24
CA GLY A 31 7.01 5.33 28.48
C GLY A 31 5.79 4.42 28.72
N SER A 32 4.60 5.03 28.79
CA SER A 32 3.33 4.30 28.96
C SER A 32 2.63 3.94 27.64
N ILE A 33 3.21 4.30 26.48
CA ILE A 33 2.61 4.04 25.17
C ILE A 33 3.22 2.77 24.60
N ILE A 34 2.35 1.81 24.26
CA ILE A 34 2.70 0.62 23.48
C ILE A 34 2.27 0.88 22.05
N THR A 35 3.18 0.70 21.10
CA THR A 35 2.85 0.68 19.67
C THR A 35 3.14 -0.71 19.13
N CYS A 36 2.13 -1.35 18.53
CA CYS A 36 2.27 -2.68 17.95
C CYS A 36 1.98 -2.67 16.46
N CYS A 37 2.58 -3.63 15.76
CA CYS A 37 2.46 -3.79 14.33
C CYS A 37 1.89 -5.17 14.02
N SER A 38 1.28 -5.26 12.85
CA SER A 38 0.73 -6.49 12.30
C SER A 38 0.69 -6.33 10.80
N GLY A 39 0.36 -7.39 10.09
CA GLY A 39 0.07 -7.38 8.67
C GLY A 39 -0.99 -8.42 8.35
N THR A 40 -0.86 -9.01 7.19
CA THR A 40 -1.74 -10.09 6.71
C THR A 40 -0.98 -11.41 6.68
N LEU A 41 -1.62 -12.47 7.18
CA LEU A 41 -1.18 -13.86 6.93
C LEU A 41 -1.60 -14.22 5.51
N GLY A 42 -0.64 -14.23 4.59
CA GLY A 42 -0.88 -14.10 3.15
C GLY A 42 -1.47 -15.31 2.45
N SER A 43 -0.65 -16.35 2.34
CA SER A 43 -0.97 -17.58 1.60
C SER A 43 -0.31 -18.78 2.27
N LEU A 44 -0.81 -19.97 1.99
CA LEU A 44 -0.24 -21.22 2.46
C LEU A 44 0.71 -21.74 1.39
N VAL A 45 1.89 -22.16 1.81
CA VAL A 45 2.86 -22.85 0.93
C VAL A 45 3.27 -24.18 1.54
N SER A 46 3.57 -25.15 0.68
CA SER A 46 4.13 -26.43 1.08
C SER A 46 5.57 -26.56 0.60
N ARG A 47 6.44 -27.10 1.47
CA ARG A 47 7.83 -27.42 1.13
C ARG A 47 8.27 -28.64 1.90
N GLY A 48 8.66 -29.70 1.17
CA GLY A 48 9.09 -30.96 1.79
C GLY A 48 8.00 -31.64 2.63
N GLY A 49 6.72 -31.44 2.28
CA GLY A 49 5.57 -31.98 3.01
C GLY A 49 5.16 -31.19 4.25
N ALA A 50 5.92 -30.16 4.64
CA ALA A 50 5.53 -29.25 5.71
C ALA A 50 4.81 -28.01 5.15
N GLU A 51 3.88 -27.46 5.92
CA GLU A 51 3.09 -26.28 5.57
C GLU A 51 3.60 -25.03 6.30
N PHE A 52 3.62 -23.92 5.57
CA PHE A 52 4.09 -22.64 6.06
C PHE A 52 3.13 -21.52 5.65
N ILE A 53 2.92 -20.57 6.54
CA ILE A 53 2.34 -19.28 6.19
C ILE A 53 3.41 -18.46 5.46
N LEU A 54 3.10 -18.05 4.23
CA LEU A 54 3.83 -17.05 3.48
C LEU A 54 3.32 -15.65 3.87
N GLY A 55 4.25 -14.75 4.21
CA GLY A 55 3.97 -13.34 4.45
C GLY A 55 5.23 -12.50 4.22
N ASN A 56 5.21 -11.23 4.60
CA ASN A 56 6.39 -10.37 4.48
C ASN A 56 7.40 -10.59 5.60
N ASN A 57 8.67 -10.33 5.29
CA ASN A 57 9.74 -10.26 6.29
C ASN A 57 9.42 -9.18 7.32
N HIS A 58 9.01 -7.98 6.92
CA HIS A 58 8.74 -6.93 7.90
C HIS A 58 7.56 -7.24 8.85
N VAL A 59 6.66 -8.16 8.47
CA VAL A 59 5.51 -8.59 9.29
C VAL A 59 5.82 -9.81 10.17
N LEU A 60 6.48 -10.82 9.61
CA LEU A 60 6.74 -12.09 10.31
C LEU A 60 8.13 -12.13 10.96
N ALA A 61 9.10 -11.44 10.37
CA ALA A 61 10.49 -11.41 10.77
C ALA A 61 10.97 -10.04 11.29
N ARG A 62 10.05 -9.10 11.52
CA ARG A 62 10.29 -7.81 12.17
C ARG A 62 11.40 -7.00 11.49
N SER A 63 11.42 -6.98 10.16
CA SER A 63 12.45 -6.29 9.36
C SER A 63 13.86 -6.81 9.66
N ASP A 64 14.05 -8.11 9.47
CA ASP A 64 15.28 -8.87 9.79
C ASP A 64 15.66 -8.91 11.28
N GLN A 65 14.79 -8.47 12.21
CA GLN A 65 15.12 -8.45 13.66
C GLN A 65 14.67 -9.70 14.42
N ALA A 66 13.81 -10.53 13.85
CA ALA A 66 13.28 -11.72 14.51
C ALA A 66 14.25 -12.91 14.43
N LYS A 67 14.14 -13.81 15.40
CA LYS A 67 14.82 -15.11 15.43
C LYS A 67 13.89 -16.23 14.96
N PRO A 68 14.41 -17.28 14.31
CA PRO A 68 13.63 -18.49 14.08
C PRO A 68 13.01 -19.03 15.38
N GLY A 69 11.78 -19.52 15.30
CA GLY A 69 10.98 -20.02 16.42
C GLY A 69 10.04 -18.98 17.05
N GLU A 70 10.21 -17.69 16.76
CA GLU A 70 9.29 -16.65 17.25
C GLU A 70 7.85 -16.93 16.79
N ALA A 71 6.90 -16.75 17.71
CA ALA A 71 5.50 -17.06 17.49
C ALA A 71 4.83 -16.02 16.56
N ILE A 72 4.01 -16.52 15.65
CA ILE A 72 3.11 -15.74 14.80
C ILE A 72 1.69 -15.96 15.30
N SER A 73 0.97 -14.88 15.59
CA SER A 73 -0.38 -14.97 16.15
C SER A 73 -1.49 -14.57 15.17
N GLN A 74 -2.65 -15.17 15.38
CA GLN A 74 -3.95 -14.74 14.85
C GLN A 74 -4.92 -14.54 16.04
N PRO A 75 -5.53 -13.36 16.20
CA PRO A 75 -5.23 -12.12 15.48
C PRO A 75 -3.81 -11.60 15.66
N GLY A 76 -3.40 -10.66 14.80
CA GLY A 76 -2.21 -9.86 15.00
C GLY A 76 -2.36 -8.91 16.20
N LEU A 77 -1.23 -8.40 16.70
CA LEU A 77 -1.18 -7.49 17.85
C LEU A 77 -2.09 -6.26 17.70
N VAL A 78 -2.13 -5.63 16.51
CA VAL A 78 -2.95 -4.44 16.24
C VAL A 78 -4.43 -4.71 16.52
N ASP A 79 -4.92 -5.85 16.09
CA ASP A 79 -6.32 -6.25 16.20
C ASP A 79 -6.63 -6.98 17.53
N ASN A 80 -5.61 -7.17 18.38
CA ASN A 80 -5.72 -7.79 19.69
C ASN A 80 -5.18 -6.91 20.82
N ARG A 81 -5.34 -5.58 20.70
CA ARG A 81 -4.98 -4.60 21.74
C ARG A 81 -3.52 -4.71 22.21
N CYS A 82 -2.62 -4.93 21.25
CA CYS A 82 -1.19 -5.19 21.46
C CYS A 82 -0.89 -6.36 22.40
N LYS A 83 -1.76 -7.39 22.43
CA LYS A 83 -1.54 -8.66 23.11
C LYS A 83 -1.41 -9.77 22.07
N ALA A 84 -0.59 -10.77 22.38
CA ALA A 84 -0.48 -11.97 21.54
C ALA A 84 -1.84 -12.65 21.41
N GLY A 85 -2.24 -12.96 20.18
CA GLY A 85 -3.39 -13.84 19.90
C GLY A 85 -3.02 -15.31 20.07
N ASN A 86 -3.85 -16.20 19.51
CA ASN A 86 -3.48 -17.62 19.45
C ASN A 86 -2.30 -17.81 18.50
N THR A 87 -1.33 -18.62 18.90
CA THR A 87 -0.19 -18.94 18.01
C THR A 87 -0.66 -19.87 16.90
N VAL A 88 -0.41 -19.48 15.66
CA VAL A 88 -0.82 -20.25 14.47
C VAL A 88 0.38 -20.76 13.67
N ALA A 89 1.55 -20.15 13.86
CA ALA A 89 2.79 -20.57 13.22
C ALA A 89 4.02 -20.10 14.01
N HIS A 90 5.19 -20.65 13.68
CA HIS A 90 6.48 -20.21 14.19
C HIS A 90 7.39 -19.79 13.04
N LEU A 91 8.02 -18.61 13.12
CA LEU A 91 8.94 -18.12 12.10
C LEU A 91 10.04 -19.16 11.83
N THR A 92 10.33 -19.45 10.57
CA THR A 92 11.39 -20.41 10.19
C THR A 92 12.43 -19.82 9.26
N GLN A 93 12.01 -18.98 8.31
CA GLN A 93 12.90 -18.41 7.31
C GLN A 93 12.42 -17.02 6.93
N ALA A 94 13.36 -16.12 6.69
CA ALA A 94 13.08 -14.83 6.10
C ALA A 94 14.10 -14.57 4.99
N ALA A 95 13.64 -14.04 3.87
CA ALA A 95 14.52 -13.56 2.81
C ALA A 95 15.15 -12.24 3.29
N PRO A 96 16.49 -12.09 3.31
CA PRO A 96 17.12 -10.87 3.82
C PRO A 96 16.70 -9.65 3.01
N LEU A 97 16.17 -8.60 3.67
CA LEU A 97 15.55 -7.48 2.95
C LEU A 97 16.52 -6.79 1.99
N LYS A 98 17.77 -6.59 2.42
CA LYS A 98 18.75 -5.80 1.68
C LYS A 98 19.37 -6.52 0.47
N THR A 99 19.30 -7.84 0.41
CA THR A 99 20.11 -8.63 -0.56
C THR A 99 19.31 -9.65 -1.35
N SER A 100 18.10 -10.03 -0.91
CA SER A 100 17.31 -11.07 -1.59
C SER A 100 16.48 -10.55 -2.76
N GLY A 101 16.22 -9.24 -2.81
CA GLY A 101 15.34 -8.63 -3.81
C GLY A 101 13.84 -8.89 -3.57
N VAL A 102 13.47 -9.45 -2.41
CA VAL A 102 12.08 -9.61 -1.98
C VAL A 102 11.90 -9.31 -0.49
N ASP A 103 10.68 -9.00 -0.10
CA ASP A 103 10.25 -8.86 1.29
C ASP A 103 9.32 -10.02 1.64
N ALA A 104 9.89 -11.13 2.07
CA ALA A 104 9.14 -12.36 2.28
C ALA A 104 9.72 -13.22 3.42
N ALA A 105 8.84 -13.97 4.08
CA ALA A 105 9.18 -14.89 5.14
C ALA A 105 8.20 -16.06 5.20
N LEU A 106 8.66 -17.17 5.78
CA LEU A 106 7.90 -18.38 6.05
C LEU A 106 7.81 -18.64 7.55
N ALA A 107 6.60 -18.94 8.01
CA ALA A 107 6.36 -19.43 9.37
C ALA A 107 5.71 -20.81 9.31
N ALA A 108 6.32 -21.81 9.94
CA ALA A 108 5.82 -23.19 9.97
C ALA A 108 4.51 -23.26 10.76
N VAL A 109 3.49 -23.83 10.14
CA VAL A 109 2.13 -23.92 10.70
C VAL A 109 2.11 -24.80 11.94
N VAL A 110 1.42 -24.35 12.98
CA VAL A 110 1.04 -25.21 14.11
C VAL A 110 -0.06 -26.15 13.64
N SER A 111 0.10 -27.46 13.88
CA SER A 111 -0.83 -28.48 13.41
C SER A 111 -2.29 -28.15 13.74
N GLY A 112 -3.15 -28.12 12.72
CA GLY A 112 -4.59 -27.82 12.84
C GLY A 112 -4.95 -26.35 13.04
N ALA A 113 -3.96 -25.44 13.09
CA ALA A 113 -4.22 -24.02 13.29
C ALA A 113 -4.67 -23.29 12.02
N VAL A 114 -4.25 -23.73 10.84
CA VAL A 114 -4.55 -23.11 9.53
C VAL A 114 -5.28 -24.12 8.63
N ASP A 115 -6.22 -23.63 7.83
CA ASP A 115 -6.93 -24.43 6.83
C ASP A 115 -5.96 -24.93 5.75
N SER A 116 -5.77 -26.25 5.67
CA SER A 116 -4.82 -26.90 4.77
C SER A 116 -5.18 -26.82 3.28
N SER A 117 -6.39 -26.33 2.94
CA SER A 117 -6.73 -25.99 1.56
C SER A 117 -6.04 -24.72 1.06
N GLY A 118 -5.47 -23.91 1.96
CA GLY A 118 -4.92 -22.59 1.62
C GLY A 118 -6.00 -21.52 1.42
N THR A 119 -7.21 -21.73 1.94
CA THR A 119 -8.34 -20.80 1.79
C THR A 119 -8.02 -19.40 2.30
N ILE A 120 -8.26 -18.40 1.44
CA ILE A 120 -8.13 -16.97 1.72
C ILE A 120 -9.53 -16.36 1.82
N LEU A 121 -9.75 -15.51 2.83
CA LEU A 121 -11.01 -14.78 3.02
C LEU A 121 -11.40 -13.98 1.77
N ASP A 122 -12.67 -14.03 1.39
CA ASP A 122 -13.30 -13.25 0.32
C ASP A 122 -12.73 -13.46 -1.10
N LEU A 123 -11.85 -14.45 -1.32
CA LEU A 123 -11.19 -14.62 -2.62
C LEU A 123 -12.06 -15.35 -3.66
N GLY A 124 -13.22 -15.89 -3.28
CA GLY A 124 -14.10 -16.67 -4.15
C GLY A 124 -14.95 -15.82 -5.10
N THR A 125 -15.61 -16.51 -6.03
CA THR A 125 -16.46 -15.92 -7.09
C THR A 125 -17.69 -15.16 -6.57
N ASN A 126 -18.10 -15.38 -5.33
CA ASN A 126 -19.21 -14.66 -4.68
C ASN A 126 -18.76 -13.90 -3.40
N GLN A 127 -17.47 -13.59 -3.26
CA GLN A 127 -16.87 -13.07 -2.01
C GLN A 127 -16.93 -14.06 -0.85
N ASP A 128 -17.15 -15.35 -1.14
CA ASP A 128 -16.92 -16.42 -0.17
C ASP A 128 -15.42 -16.67 -0.03
N PRO A 129 -14.93 -17.24 1.10
CA PRO A 129 -13.56 -17.67 1.19
C PRO A 129 -13.25 -18.79 0.18
N ALA A 130 -12.11 -18.69 -0.50
CA ALA A 130 -11.63 -19.69 -1.46
C ALA A 130 -10.09 -19.76 -1.48
N PRO A 131 -9.49 -20.91 -1.79
CA PRO A 131 -8.05 -21.01 -1.98
C PRO A 131 -7.62 -20.31 -3.28
N PRO A 132 -6.39 -19.76 -3.39
CA PRO A 132 -5.88 -19.32 -4.68
C PRO A 132 -5.71 -20.51 -5.63
N ALA A 133 -5.45 -20.28 -6.91
CA ALA A 133 -5.07 -21.36 -7.81
C ALA A 133 -3.68 -21.90 -7.45
N GLY A 134 -3.46 -23.21 -7.62
CA GLY A 134 -2.16 -23.85 -7.38
C GLY A 134 -1.09 -23.54 -8.45
N THR A 135 -1.48 -22.89 -9.55
CA THR A 135 -0.58 -22.49 -10.65
C THR A 135 -0.35 -20.98 -10.65
N LEU A 136 0.86 -20.56 -10.97
CA LEU A 136 1.27 -19.16 -10.91
C LEU A 136 0.99 -18.44 -12.23
N ALA A 137 0.70 -17.15 -12.16
CA ALA A 137 0.64 -16.25 -13.30
C ALA A 137 1.88 -15.34 -13.33
N THR A 138 2.29 -14.93 -14.53
CA THR A 138 3.33 -13.89 -14.70
C THR A 138 2.64 -12.54 -14.80
N ALA A 139 3.07 -11.56 -14.01
CA ALA A 139 2.50 -10.23 -14.05
C ALA A 139 2.62 -9.61 -15.45
N ALA A 140 1.50 -9.10 -15.96
CA ALA A 140 1.44 -8.37 -17.22
C ALA A 140 0.78 -7.01 -16.99
N MET A 141 1.18 -5.99 -17.75
CA MET A 141 0.54 -4.67 -17.66
C MET A 141 -0.94 -4.77 -18.04
N GLY A 142 -1.79 -4.04 -17.32
CA GLY A 142 -3.24 -4.08 -17.50
C GLY A 142 -3.91 -5.34 -16.94
N MET A 143 -3.16 -6.35 -16.49
CA MET A 143 -3.71 -7.55 -15.85
C MET A 143 -4.60 -7.13 -14.67
N ALA A 144 -5.86 -7.58 -14.70
CA ALA A 144 -6.81 -7.37 -13.63
C ALA A 144 -6.42 -8.23 -12.41
N VAL A 145 -6.23 -7.59 -11.26
CA VAL A 145 -5.72 -8.24 -10.06
C VAL A 145 -6.63 -7.99 -8.87
N ALA A 146 -6.63 -8.94 -7.94
CA ALA A 146 -7.33 -8.87 -6.68
C ALA A 146 -6.40 -9.22 -5.51
N LYS A 147 -6.73 -8.75 -4.31
CA LYS A 147 -6.10 -9.18 -3.05
C LYS A 147 -7.09 -9.10 -1.90
N SER A 148 -6.95 -10.00 -0.93
CA SER A 148 -7.65 -9.92 0.35
C SER A 148 -6.63 -9.68 1.47
N GLY A 149 -6.88 -8.67 2.30
CA GLY A 149 -5.93 -8.22 3.32
C GLY A 149 -6.59 -7.69 4.58
N ARG A 150 -5.83 -7.64 5.68
CA ARG A 150 -6.35 -7.28 7.00
C ARG A 150 -7.09 -5.93 6.99
N SER A 151 -6.60 -4.94 6.24
CA SER A 151 -6.96 -3.53 6.43
C SER A 151 -8.03 -3.13 5.45
N SER A 152 -7.85 -3.45 4.18
CA SER A 152 -8.79 -3.07 3.12
C SER A 152 -9.71 -4.21 2.67
N GLY A 153 -9.57 -5.43 3.22
CA GLY A 153 -10.35 -6.59 2.80
C GLY A 153 -10.07 -6.96 1.35
N LEU A 154 -11.09 -7.45 0.64
CA LEU A 154 -11.03 -7.68 -0.80
C LEU A 154 -11.03 -6.37 -1.57
N THR A 155 -9.99 -6.15 -2.38
CA THR A 155 -9.95 -5.07 -3.37
C THR A 155 -9.48 -5.60 -4.72
N CYS A 156 -9.82 -4.87 -5.77
CA CYS A 156 -9.37 -5.16 -7.12
C CYS A 156 -8.85 -3.90 -7.82
N SER A 157 -7.92 -4.09 -8.75
CA SER A 157 -7.34 -3.05 -9.59
C SER A 157 -6.67 -3.71 -10.81
N SER A 158 -5.75 -3.02 -11.47
CA SER A 158 -4.92 -3.55 -12.55
C SER A 158 -3.44 -3.24 -12.35
N VAL A 159 -2.59 -4.08 -12.92
CA VAL A 159 -1.14 -3.85 -12.94
C VAL A 159 -0.82 -2.60 -13.76
N GLN A 160 -0.17 -1.62 -13.12
CA GLN A 160 0.25 -0.35 -13.73
C GLN A 160 1.61 -0.47 -14.42
N THR A 161 2.60 -1.02 -13.70
CA THR A 161 3.96 -1.22 -14.23
C THR A 161 4.52 -2.55 -13.77
N ILE A 162 5.40 -3.10 -14.62
CA ILE A 162 6.18 -4.30 -14.34
C ILE A 162 7.67 -3.98 -14.49
N ASN A 163 8.51 -4.91 -14.05
CA ASN A 163 9.96 -4.74 -14.03
C ASN A 163 10.36 -3.42 -13.34
N THR A 164 9.69 -3.06 -12.25
CA THR A 164 9.88 -1.77 -11.60
C THR A 164 11.05 -1.84 -10.62
N SER A 165 11.98 -0.89 -10.74
CA SER A 165 12.98 -0.61 -9.71
C SER A 165 12.42 0.48 -8.80
N VAL A 166 12.35 0.22 -7.50
CA VAL A 166 11.65 1.10 -6.54
C VAL A 166 12.38 1.15 -5.21
N ARG A 167 12.42 2.35 -4.61
CA ARG A 167 12.93 2.58 -3.26
C ARG A 167 11.80 2.50 -2.24
N ILE A 168 11.98 1.63 -1.26
CA ILE A 168 11.02 1.40 -0.19
C ILE A 168 11.66 1.76 1.14
N ASP A 169 10.98 2.57 1.93
CA ASP A 169 11.42 2.93 3.26
C ASP A 169 10.86 1.96 4.32
N TYR A 170 11.73 1.53 5.22
CA TYR A 170 11.47 0.63 6.33
C TYR A 170 11.88 1.26 7.66
N GLN A 171 11.34 0.72 8.74
CA GLN A 171 11.80 0.99 10.11
C GLN A 171 12.34 -0.30 10.73
N THR A 172 13.38 -0.19 11.57
CA THR A 172 13.96 -1.34 12.29
C THR A 172 13.10 -1.83 13.46
N SER A 173 12.02 -1.12 13.78
CA SER A 173 11.05 -1.56 14.78
C SER A 173 9.69 -0.92 14.50
N CYS A 174 8.62 -1.54 15.00
CA CYS A 174 7.29 -0.98 14.88
C CYS A 174 7.20 0.47 15.38
N ASN A 175 6.97 1.41 14.45
CA ASN A 175 6.82 2.84 14.71
C ASN A 175 8.00 3.47 15.49
N GLY A 176 9.22 3.02 15.19
CA GLY A 176 10.43 3.52 15.87
C GLY A 176 11.73 2.94 15.33
N GLY A 177 12.82 3.25 16.00
CA GLY A 177 14.16 2.85 15.57
C GLY A 177 14.68 3.71 14.43
N THR A 178 15.59 3.17 13.64
CA THR A 178 16.18 3.86 12.49
C THR A 178 15.40 3.56 11.23
N THR A 179 15.13 4.58 10.43
CA THR A 179 14.63 4.40 9.07
C THR A 179 15.77 3.98 8.15
N PHE A 180 15.51 3.02 7.27
CA PHE A 180 16.43 2.66 6.19
C PHE A 180 15.66 2.44 4.89
N THR A 181 16.32 2.71 3.76
CA THR A 181 15.74 2.52 2.43
C THR A 181 16.36 1.30 1.78
N VAL A 182 15.53 0.48 1.14
CA VAL A 182 15.96 -0.65 0.30
C VAL A 182 15.50 -0.40 -1.12
N THR A 183 16.39 -0.62 -2.10
CA THR A 183 16.02 -0.62 -3.52
C THR A 183 15.70 -2.04 -3.93
N PHE A 184 14.49 -2.25 -4.42
CA PHE A 184 14.07 -3.50 -5.05
C PHE A 184 14.02 -3.34 -6.56
N ASN A 185 14.39 -4.38 -7.29
CA ASN A 185 14.33 -4.43 -8.75
C ASN A 185 13.33 -5.51 -9.19
N ASN A 186 12.81 -5.39 -10.40
CA ASN A 186 11.85 -6.34 -10.95
C ASN A 186 10.56 -6.46 -10.12
N GLN A 187 9.99 -5.33 -9.70
CA GLN A 187 8.76 -5.29 -8.91
C GLN A 187 7.52 -5.09 -9.77
N VAL A 188 6.36 -5.44 -9.23
CA VAL A 188 5.04 -5.20 -9.83
C VAL A 188 4.40 -4.03 -9.10
N VAL A 189 3.94 -3.01 -9.82
CA VAL A 189 3.14 -1.92 -9.25
C VAL A 189 1.71 -2.04 -9.72
N VAL A 190 0.77 -2.10 -8.77
CA VAL A 190 -0.67 -2.11 -9.01
C VAL A 190 -1.21 -0.69 -8.89
N ASN A 191 -2.10 -0.33 -9.80
CA ASN A 191 -2.67 1.00 -9.91
C ASN A 191 -3.56 1.34 -8.70
N GLY A 192 -3.57 2.62 -8.32
CA GLY A 192 -4.52 3.18 -7.35
C GLY A 192 -4.11 2.99 -5.90
N GLY A 193 -4.07 4.09 -5.14
CA GLY A 193 -3.81 4.08 -3.69
C GLY A 193 -4.93 3.44 -2.86
N SER A 194 -6.08 3.11 -3.45
CA SER A 194 -7.16 2.38 -2.78
C SER A 194 -7.07 0.87 -2.94
N PHE A 195 -6.14 0.34 -3.74
CA PHE A 195 -5.95 -1.10 -3.87
C PHE A 195 -5.46 -1.72 -2.56
N SER A 196 -4.65 -1.01 -1.78
CA SER A 196 -4.18 -1.50 -0.48
C SER A 196 -4.07 -0.39 0.55
N ALA A 197 -4.01 -0.79 1.81
CA ALA A 197 -3.74 0.08 2.93
C ALA A 197 -2.65 -0.52 3.80
N ALA A 198 -2.07 0.31 4.67
CA ALA A 198 -1.10 -0.14 5.64
C ALA A 198 -1.63 -1.31 6.47
N GLY A 199 -0.91 -2.44 6.42
CA GLY A 199 -1.36 -3.69 7.02
C GLY A 199 -1.76 -4.80 6.07
N ASP A 200 -2.06 -4.46 4.82
CA ASP A 200 -2.25 -5.47 3.79
C ASP A 200 -0.92 -6.09 3.35
N SER A 201 0.21 -5.59 3.87
CA SER A 201 1.52 -6.24 3.78
C SER A 201 1.41 -7.73 4.13
N GLY A 202 1.79 -8.58 3.17
CA GLY A 202 1.70 -10.02 3.23
C GLY A 202 0.55 -10.59 2.41
N SER A 203 -0.41 -9.78 1.98
CA SER A 203 -1.49 -10.23 1.10
C SER A 203 -0.96 -10.77 -0.23
N LEU A 204 -1.50 -11.91 -0.63
CA LEU A 204 -1.30 -12.45 -1.97
C LEU A 204 -2.09 -11.62 -2.98
N ILE A 205 -1.41 -11.14 -4.02
CA ILE A 205 -2.03 -10.53 -5.20
C ILE A 205 -2.21 -11.64 -6.23
N VAL A 206 -3.44 -11.81 -6.70
CA VAL A 206 -3.81 -12.82 -7.69
C VAL A 206 -4.40 -12.17 -8.94
N ASP A 207 -4.34 -12.88 -10.07
CA ASP A 207 -5.17 -12.56 -11.23
C ASP A 207 -6.64 -12.74 -10.84
N SER A 208 -7.43 -11.68 -10.98
CA SER A 208 -8.85 -11.68 -10.60
C SER A 208 -9.72 -12.62 -11.44
N GLN A 209 -9.28 -13.03 -12.64
CA GLN A 209 -10.05 -13.90 -13.52
C GLN A 209 -9.81 -15.38 -13.21
N THR A 210 -8.62 -15.71 -12.71
CA THR A 210 -8.14 -17.10 -12.58
C THR A 210 -7.68 -17.48 -11.17
N ALA A 211 -7.63 -16.51 -10.24
CA ALA A 211 -7.08 -16.65 -8.88
C ALA A 211 -5.63 -17.14 -8.84
N GLN A 212 -4.91 -17.08 -9.98
CA GLN A 212 -3.51 -17.44 -10.04
C GLN A 212 -2.66 -16.42 -9.27
N PRO A 213 -1.75 -16.85 -8.38
CA PRO A 213 -0.82 -15.96 -7.71
C PRO A 213 0.05 -15.18 -8.70
N VAL A 214 0.17 -13.86 -8.49
CA VAL A 214 0.93 -12.93 -9.33
C VAL A 214 2.08 -12.30 -8.53
N ALA A 215 1.78 -11.78 -7.33
CA ALA A 215 2.76 -11.08 -6.51
C ALA A 215 2.44 -11.17 -5.01
N LEU A 216 3.43 -10.89 -4.16
CA LEU A 216 3.25 -10.70 -2.72
C LEU A 216 3.31 -9.21 -2.39
N LEU A 217 2.23 -8.64 -1.89
CA LEU A 217 2.15 -7.24 -1.51
C LEU A 217 3.10 -6.95 -0.34
N TYR A 218 3.92 -5.89 -0.44
CA TYR A 218 4.83 -5.52 0.64
C TYR A 218 4.97 -4.02 0.90
N GLY A 219 4.41 -3.16 0.05
CA GLY A 219 4.43 -1.71 0.28
C GLY A 219 3.48 -0.95 -0.64
N GLY A 220 3.37 0.35 -0.42
CA GLY A 220 2.49 1.21 -1.21
C GLY A 220 2.61 2.69 -0.83
N ASN A 221 1.84 3.51 -1.52
CA ASN A 221 1.63 4.93 -1.23
C ASN A 221 0.28 5.41 -1.79
N SER A 222 0.07 6.74 -1.83
CA SER A 222 -1.17 7.35 -2.34
C SER A 222 -1.47 7.06 -3.82
N THR A 223 -0.50 6.61 -4.60
CA THR A 223 -0.63 6.41 -6.06
C THR A 223 -0.62 4.94 -6.49
N GLY A 224 -0.13 4.02 -5.66
CA GLY A 224 -0.05 2.62 -6.04
C GLY A 224 0.45 1.70 -4.94
N THR A 225 0.36 0.41 -5.23
CA THR A 225 0.80 -0.68 -4.36
C THR A 225 1.93 -1.44 -5.03
N VAL A 226 2.95 -1.84 -4.29
CA VAL A 226 4.11 -2.58 -4.78
C VAL A 226 4.06 -4.02 -4.26
N GLY A 227 4.26 -4.97 -5.18
CA GLY A 227 4.37 -6.39 -4.89
C GLY A 227 5.64 -7.02 -5.47
N ASN A 228 6.22 -7.95 -4.73
CA ASN A 228 7.29 -8.81 -5.25
C ASN A 228 6.68 -9.87 -6.17
N PRO A 229 7.19 -10.12 -7.39
CA PRO A 229 6.70 -11.21 -8.25
C PRO A 229 6.73 -12.55 -7.50
N ILE A 230 5.65 -13.32 -7.59
CA ILE A 230 5.51 -14.51 -6.74
C ILE A 230 6.59 -15.57 -7.02
N GLN A 231 7.04 -15.70 -8.27
CA GLN A 231 8.12 -16.61 -8.64
C GLN A 231 9.45 -16.24 -7.97
N ALA A 232 9.74 -14.94 -7.85
CA ALA A 232 10.94 -14.45 -7.17
C ALA A 232 10.86 -14.71 -5.66
N VAL A 233 9.68 -14.53 -5.07
CA VAL A 233 9.41 -14.83 -3.65
C VAL A 233 9.68 -16.29 -3.34
N LEU A 234 9.09 -17.21 -4.10
CA LEU A 234 9.28 -18.65 -3.87
C LEU A 234 10.75 -19.05 -4.05
N THR A 235 11.42 -18.52 -5.07
CA THR A 235 12.84 -18.77 -5.32
C THR A 235 13.74 -18.29 -4.17
N ALA A 236 13.49 -17.09 -3.64
CA ALA A 236 14.24 -16.52 -2.53
C ALA A 236 14.03 -17.30 -1.21
N LEU A 237 12.90 -18.00 -1.10
CA LEU A 237 12.53 -18.82 0.05
C LEU A 237 12.77 -20.32 -0.19
N LYS A 238 13.68 -20.70 -1.10
CA LYS A 238 14.13 -22.08 -1.20
C LYS A 238 14.76 -22.56 0.12
N ASP A 239 14.61 -23.84 0.41
CA ASP A 239 15.28 -24.46 1.55
C ASP A 239 16.80 -24.41 1.34
N PRO A 240 17.58 -23.85 2.28
CA PRO A 240 19.01 -23.67 2.08
C PRO A 240 19.78 -25.00 2.06
N SER A 241 19.22 -26.08 2.63
CA SER A 241 19.89 -27.38 2.74
C SER A 241 19.56 -28.29 1.56
N SER A 242 18.28 -28.38 1.20
CA SER A 242 17.78 -29.27 0.15
C SER A 242 17.61 -28.60 -1.21
N GLY A 243 17.57 -27.26 -1.26
CA GLY A 243 17.26 -26.50 -2.47
C GLY A 243 15.78 -26.55 -2.87
N ALA A 244 14.92 -27.22 -2.09
CA ALA A 244 13.50 -27.33 -2.38
C ALA A 244 12.84 -25.95 -2.38
N VAL A 245 12.10 -25.63 -3.46
CA VAL A 245 11.35 -24.38 -3.58
C VAL A 245 9.94 -24.60 -3.00
N PRO A 246 9.43 -23.72 -2.13
CA PRO A 246 8.05 -23.80 -1.67
C PRO A 246 7.07 -23.64 -2.84
N ALA A 247 5.96 -24.38 -2.81
CA ALA A 247 4.87 -24.27 -3.78
C ALA A 247 3.61 -23.72 -3.09
N ILE A 248 2.84 -22.90 -3.80
CA ILE A 248 1.54 -22.41 -3.31
C ILE A 248 0.60 -23.60 -3.09
N VAL A 249 -0.01 -23.68 -1.91
CA VAL A 249 -1.13 -24.58 -1.65
C VAL A 249 -2.38 -23.89 -2.15
N GLY A 250 -3.06 -24.50 -3.13
CA GLY A 250 -4.19 -23.90 -3.82
C GLY A 250 -5.00 -24.91 -4.63
N GLY A 251 -6.10 -24.45 -5.20
CA GLY A 251 -7.06 -25.25 -5.97
C GLY A 251 -6.99 -25.04 -7.49
N ALA A 252 -8.09 -25.38 -8.17
CA ALA A 252 -8.29 -25.05 -9.57
C ALA A 252 -8.45 -23.54 -9.76
N GLN A 253 -8.22 -23.06 -10.99
CA GLN A 253 -8.47 -21.66 -11.33
C GLN A 253 -9.96 -21.31 -11.17
N HIS A 254 -10.23 -20.12 -10.66
CA HIS A 254 -11.58 -19.56 -10.56
C HIS A 254 -11.50 -18.03 -10.58
N SER A 255 -12.61 -17.36 -10.88
CA SER A 255 -12.69 -15.91 -10.78
C SER A 255 -12.84 -15.46 -9.32
N VAL A 256 -12.36 -14.26 -9.04
CA VAL A 256 -12.49 -13.54 -7.77
C VAL A 256 -13.62 -12.52 -7.91
N ALA A 257 -14.48 -12.42 -6.89
CA ALA A 257 -15.59 -11.48 -6.87
C ALA A 257 -15.14 -10.04 -6.66
N CYS A 258 -14.61 -9.41 -7.70
CA CYS A 258 -14.32 -7.99 -7.66
C CYS A 258 -15.62 -7.20 -7.51
N PRO A 259 -15.87 -6.50 -6.38
CA PRO A 259 -17.01 -5.61 -6.29
C PRO A 259 -16.90 -4.64 -7.46
N ALA A 260 -18.01 -4.37 -8.15
CA ALA A 260 -18.06 -3.51 -9.32
C ALA A 260 -17.62 -2.08 -8.95
N SER A 261 -16.33 -1.86 -8.81
CA SER A 261 -15.73 -0.59 -9.14
C SER A 261 -15.85 -0.48 -10.66
N ARG A 262 -16.33 0.68 -11.12
CA ARG A 262 -16.41 1.03 -12.54
C ARG A 262 -15.05 0.92 -13.28
N ALA A 263 -13.96 0.55 -12.59
CA ALA A 263 -12.63 0.31 -13.15
C ALA A 263 -12.54 -0.94 -14.05
N ALA A 264 -13.46 -1.91 -13.92
CA ALA A 264 -13.51 -3.04 -14.86
C ALA A 264 -14.08 -2.66 -16.25
N ALA A 265 -14.70 -1.48 -16.39
CA ALA A 265 -15.28 -1.03 -17.66
C ALA A 265 -14.31 -0.25 -18.56
N GLU A 266 -13.08 0.04 -18.11
CA GLU A 266 -12.07 0.78 -18.88
C GLU A 266 -10.83 -0.02 -19.28
N ALA A 267 -10.85 -1.36 -19.12
CA ALA A 267 -9.79 -2.21 -19.64
C ALA A 267 -9.92 -2.44 -21.17
N ASN A 268 -10.02 -1.34 -21.94
CA ASN A 268 -9.48 -1.26 -23.29
C ASN A 268 -8.00 -0.85 -23.23
N SER A 269 -7.27 -1.33 -22.20
CA SER A 269 -5.83 -1.21 -22.16
C SER A 269 -5.27 -2.12 -23.25
N VAL A 270 -4.74 -1.52 -24.31
CA VAL A 270 -3.95 -2.24 -25.31
C VAL A 270 -2.87 -3.02 -24.56
N MET A 271 -3.00 -4.35 -24.52
CA MET A 271 -1.97 -5.22 -23.97
C MET A 271 -0.73 -5.03 -24.82
N LEU A 272 0.34 -4.50 -24.22
CA LEU A 272 1.60 -4.30 -24.93
C LEU A 272 2.14 -5.65 -25.41
N SER A 273 2.65 -5.67 -26.64
CA SER A 273 3.29 -6.88 -27.17
C SER A 273 4.52 -7.22 -26.35
N GLU A 274 4.84 -8.51 -26.25
CA GLU A 274 6.03 -8.97 -25.54
C GLU A 274 7.31 -8.30 -26.07
N GLN A 275 7.38 -8.05 -27.39
CA GLN A 275 8.48 -7.34 -28.02
C GLN A 275 8.62 -5.90 -27.51
N GLU A 276 7.52 -5.17 -27.36
CA GLU A 276 7.54 -3.81 -26.81
C GLU A 276 7.97 -3.81 -25.34
N VAL A 277 7.49 -4.77 -24.55
CA VAL A 277 7.92 -4.94 -23.14
C VAL A 277 9.41 -5.24 -23.03
N GLN A 278 9.93 -6.14 -23.88
CA GLN A 278 11.35 -6.49 -23.91
C GLN A 278 12.21 -5.30 -24.34
N ARG A 279 11.78 -4.54 -25.35
CA ARG A 279 12.45 -3.32 -25.82
C ARG A 279 12.56 -2.28 -24.70
N ALA A 280 11.45 -1.95 -24.05
CA ALA A 280 11.43 -1.00 -22.94
C ALA A 280 12.21 -1.49 -21.72
N THR A 281 12.16 -2.79 -21.41
CA THR A 281 12.98 -3.41 -20.36
C THR A 281 14.47 -3.25 -20.62
N ALA A 282 14.92 -3.50 -21.85
CA ALA A 282 16.33 -3.33 -22.21
C ALA A 282 16.79 -1.88 -22.06
N VAL A 283 15.97 -0.91 -22.46
CA VAL A 283 16.26 0.52 -22.26
C VAL A 283 16.26 0.87 -20.77
N LYS A 284 15.26 0.43 -20.00
CA LYS A 284 15.21 0.63 -18.54
C LYS A 284 16.51 0.19 -17.90
N LEU A 285 16.94 -1.05 -18.12
CA LEU A 285 18.13 -1.62 -17.48
C LEU A 285 19.41 -0.83 -17.79
N ARG A 286 19.52 -0.25 -19.00
CA ARG A 286 20.67 0.60 -19.37
C ARG A 286 20.69 1.94 -18.63
N HIS A 287 19.52 2.50 -18.32
CA HIS A 287 19.39 3.87 -17.80
C HIS A 287 18.96 3.95 -16.34
N GLU A 288 18.51 2.87 -15.72
CA GLU A 288 17.91 2.88 -14.37
C GLU A 288 18.85 3.45 -13.31
N VAL A 289 20.14 3.11 -13.33
CA VAL A 289 21.11 3.62 -12.35
C VAL A 289 21.26 5.13 -12.47
N ARG A 290 21.30 5.65 -13.69
CA ARG A 290 21.39 7.09 -13.95
C ARG A 290 20.09 7.80 -13.57
N LEU A 291 18.94 7.28 -13.98
CA LEU A 291 17.64 7.86 -13.67
C LEU A 291 17.39 7.90 -12.16
N MET A 292 17.69 6.79 -11.47
CA MET A 292 17.55 6.69 -10.02
C MET A 292 18.68 7.37 -9.24
N SER A 293 19.69 7.95 -9.90
CA SER A 293 20.69 8.80 -9.22
C SER A 293 20.14 10.18 -8.85
N ASP A 294 19.07 10.62 -9.52
CA ASP A 294 18.29 11.78 -9.10
C ASP A 294 17.50 11.43 -7.82
N PRO A 295 17.70 12.17 -6.70
CA PRO A 295 17.04 11.88 -5.43
C PRO A 295 15.52 12.07 -5.44
N ALA A 296 14.97 12.72 -6.47
CA ALA A 296 13.54 12.83 -6.70
C ALA A 296 12.96 11.57 -7.37
N VAL A 297 13.76 10.79 -8.11
CA VAL A 297 13.27 9.56 -8.76
C VAL A 297 13.25 8.41 -7.74
N VAL A 298 12.05 8.06 -7.29
CA VAL A 298 11.80 7.01 -6.30
C VAL A 298 11.55 5.65 -6.93
N GLY A 299 11.24 5.60 -8.22
CA GLY A 299 11.20 4.36 -8.97
C GLY A 299 11.16 4.56 -10.49
N VAL A 300 11.51 3.51 -11.22
CA VAL A 300 11.44 3.44 -12.69
C VAL A 300 10.91 2.07 -13.07
N GLY A 301 9.83 2.01 -13.85
CA GLY A 301 9.21 0.76 -14.33
C GLY A 301 8.91 0.77 -15.82
N VAL A 302 8.39 -0.35 -16.32
CA VAL A 302 7.88 -0.46 -17.69
C VAL A 302 6.36 -0.43 -17.64
N GLY A 303 5.77 0.50 -18.40
CA GLY A 303 4.33 0.78 -18.47
C GLY A 303 3.86 1.02 -19.91
N ALA A 304 2.56 1.22 -20.11
CA ALA A 304 2.03 1.78 -21.35
C ALA A 304 2.29 3.28 -21.43
N SER A 305 2.53 3.79 -22.65
CA SER A 305 2.60 5.24 -22.88
C SER A 305 1.23 5.88 -22.81
N ASP A 306 1.16 7.12 -22.30
CA ASP A 306 -0.11 7.87 -22.23
C ASP A 306 -0.54 8.41 -23.60
N ASP A 307 0.42 8.78 -24.44
CA ASP A 307 0.21 9.39 -25.75
C ASP A 307 0.20 8.38 -26.92
N ASN A 308 0.69 7.16 -26.68
CA ASN A 308 0.55 6.03 -27.59
C ASN A 308 0.39 4.71 -26.81
N PRO A 309 -0.84 4.35 -26.38
CA PRO A 309 -1.08 3.20 -25.52
C PRO A 309 -0.62 1.83 -26.08
N GLY A 310 -0.35 1.73 -27.39
CA GLY A 310 0.23 0.54 -28.02
C GLY A 310 1.76 0.45 -27.95
N GLU A 311 2.44 1.50 -27.47
CA GLU A 311 3.89 1.55 -27.25
C GLU A 311 4.23 1.49 -25.77
N ALA A 312 5.36 0.86 -25.45
CA ALA A 312 5.88 0.85 -24.09
C ALA A 312 6.55 2.19 -23.71
N ALA A 313 6.44 2.55 -22.44
CA ALA A 313 7.09 3.69 -21.83
C ALA A 313 7.89 3.31 -20.58
N LEU A 314 8.97 4.04 -20.32
CA LEU A 314 9.60 4.10 -19.01
C LEU A 314 8.72 4.96 -18.11
N VAL A 315 8.19 4.38 -17.04
CA VAL A 315 7.38 5.09 -16.06
C VAL A 315 8.27 5.48 -14.89
N LEU A 316 8.52 6.78 -14.74
CA LEU A 316 9.32 7.36 -13.67
C LEU A 316 8.40 7.83 -12.55
N TYR A 317 8.53 7.22 -11.38
CA TYR A 317 7.88 7.65 -10.16
C TYR A 317 8.76 8.71 -9.51
N VAL A 318 8.25 9.95 -9.43
CA VAL A 318 8.99 11.11 -8.96
C VAL A 318 8.34 11.65 -7.69
N ASP A 319 9.16 11.85 -6.65
CA ASP A 319 8.78 12.47 -5.39
C ASP A 319 8.25 13.89 -5.65
N ARG A 320 6.96 14.10 -5.42
CA ARG A 320 6.27 15.37 -5.72
C ARG A 320 6.79 16.56 -4.91
N GLU A 321 7.47 16.29 -3.79
CA GLU A 321 8.03 17.31 -2.92
C GLU A 321 9.47 17.70 -3.33
N LYS A 322 10.03 17.06 -4.37
CA LYS A 322 11.40 17.31 -4.82
C LYS A 322 11.45 17.80 -6.26
N THR A 323 12.38 18.72 -6.50
CA THR A 323 12.75 19.12 -7.85
C THR A 323 13.66 18.07 -8.49
N HIS A 324 13.52 17.89 -9.79
CA HIS A 324 14.31 16.95 -10.58
C HIS A 324 14.80 17.62 -11.86
N ALA A 325 15.86 17.06 -12.46
CA ALA A 325 16.30 17.53 -13.77
C ALA A 325 15.25 17.20 -14.84
N PRO A 326 15.15 17.97 -15.94
CA PRO A 326 14.22 17.65 -17.03
C PRO A 326 14.41 16.21 -17.52
N ILE A 327 13.31 15.43 -17.49
CA ILE A 327 13.30 14.06 -17.99
C ILE A 327 12.93 14.13 -19.49
N PRO A 328 13.78 13.63 -20.40
CA PRO A 328 13.48 13.63 -21.83
C PRO A 328 12.21 12.82 -22.13
N VAL A 329 11.35 13.32 -23.02
CA VAL A 329 10.10 12.63 -23.43
C VAL A 329 10.32 11.24 -24.05
N GLN A 330 11.54 10.96 -24.51
CA GLN A 330 11.99 9.65 -24.94
C GLN A 330 13.45 9.40 -24.52
N ILE A 331 13.77 8.15 -24.17
CA ILE A 331 15.10 7.65 -23.87
C ILE A 331 15.35 6.44 -24.76
N ASP A 332 16.40 6.47 -25.59
CA ASP A 332 16.69 5.45 -26.62
C ASP A 332 15.46 5.06 -27.48
N GLY A 333 14.58 6.03 -27.79
CA GLY A 333 13.35 5.80 -28.56
C GLY A 333 12.23 5.09 -27.79
N VAL A 334 12.36 4.89 -26.47
CA VAL A 334 11.26 4.49 -25.59
C VAL A 334 10.70 5.74 -24.92
N ARG A 335 9.37 5.89 -24.92
CA ARG A 335 8.70 7.06 -24.33
C ARG A 335 8.90 7.11 -22.83
N THR A 336 8.77 8.29 -22.23
CA THR A 336 8.77 8.44 -20.78
C THR A 336 7.44 8.93 -20.28
N LYS A 337 6.99 8.37 -19.16
CA LYS A 337 5.81 8.81 -18.40
C LYS A 337 6.26 9.17 -17.00
N ILE A 338 5.84 10.31 -16.48
CA ILE A 338 6.17 10.76 -15.13
C ILE A 338 4.92 10.62 -14.26
N ILE A 339 5.06 9.96 -13.12
CA ILE A 339 4.02 9.87 -12.09
C ILE A 339 4.53 10.57 -10.83
N ALA A 340 3.97 11.74 -10.54
CA ALA A 340 4.25 12.48 -9.31
C ALA A 340 3.62 11.76 -8.10
N THR A 341 4.46 11.35 -7.15
CA THR A 341 4.07 10.45 -6.08
C THR A 341 4.74 10.82 -4.76
N ASP A 342 4.23 10.27 -3.66
CA ASP A 342 4.93 10.29 -2.38
C ASP A 342 5.93 9.11 -2.33
N ARG A 343 6.79 9.05 -1.33
CA ARG A 343 7.67 7.87 -1.17
C ARG A 343 6.84 6.61 -0.90
N PHE A 344 7.36 5.46 -1.35
CA PHE A 344 6.75 4.17 -1.07
C PHE A 344 7.21 3.65 0.29
N HIS A 345 6.27 3.09 1.06
CA HIS A 345 6.50 2.64 2.43
C HIS A 345 6.06 1.17 2.60
N ALA A 346 6.83 0.39 3.37
CA ALA A 346 6.45 -0.97 3.76
C ALA A 346 5.59 -1.00 5.03
N THR A 347 5.82 -0.05 5.94
CA THR A 347 5.09 0.13 7.20
C THR A 347 4.63 1.58 7.28
N SER A 348 3.34 1.84 7.45
CA SER A 348 2.91 3.20 7.77
C SER A 348 3.11 3.50 9.26
N THR A 349 3.54 4.72 9.57
CA THR A 349 3.09 5.38 10.80
C THR A 349 1.57 5.53 10.71
N GLN A 350 0.85 5.60 11.83
CA GLN A 350 -0.60 5.77 11.87
C GLN A 350 -1.04 7.20 11.43
N GLU A 351 -0.58 7.68 10.26
CA GLU A 351 -0.74 9.07 9.79
C GLU A 351 -1.19 9.23 8.32
N GLN A 352 -1.61 8.17 7.62
CA GLN A 352 -2.12 8.31 6.24
C GLN A 352 -3.35 7.44 5.95
N VAL A 353 -4.47 7.71 6.63
CA VAL A 353 -5.81 7.50 6.03
C VAL A 353 -6.84 8.26 6.84
N ALA A 354 -7.28 9.41 6.33
CA ALA A 354 -8.62 9.92 6.61
C ALA A 354 -9.07 10.84 5.47
N ASN A 355 -10.18 10.44 4.85
CA ASN A 355 -10.93 11.08 3.78
C ASN A 355 -10.28 11.09 2.39
N MET A 356 -10.79 10.26 1.49
CA MET A 356 -11.24 10.75 0.17
C MET A 356 -12.11 9.74 -0.57
N SER A 357 -13.21 10.27 -1.11
CA SER A 357 -14.19 9.62 -2.00
C SER A 357 -13.60 9.44 -3.42
N PRO A 358 -14.31 8.77 -4.37
CA PRO A 358 -13.72 8.17 -5.58
C PRO A 358 -13.08 9.17 -6.57
N PRO A 359 -12.25 8.71 -7.53
CA PRO A 359 -11.41 9.59 -8.36
C PRO A 359 -12.26 10.46 -9.29
N GLU A 360 -11.99 11.77 -9.29
CA GLU A 360 -12.55 12.74 -10.23
C GLU A 360 -11.46 13.29 -11.15
N GLU A 361 -11.80 13.46 -12.42
CA GLU A 361 -10.95 13.97 -13.52
C GLU A 361 -10.00 15.09 -13.09
N ALA A 362 -8.71 14.93 -13.39
CA ALA A 362 -7.67 15.88 -13.04
C ALA A 362 -7.91 17.26 -13.70
N LEU A 363 -7.58 18.33 -12.98
CA LEU A 363 -7.57 19.68 -13.54
C LEU A 363 -6.45 19.80 -14.58
N SER A 364 -6.66 20.59 -15.63
CA SER A 364 -5.59 20.86 -16.59
C SER A 364 -4.46 21.69 -15.97
N ASP A 365 -3.23 21.48 -16.43
CA ASP A 365 -2.04 22.18 -15.93
C ASP A 365 -2.15 23.70 -16.05
N ALA A 366 -2.78 24.19 -17.13
CA ALA A 366 -3.06 25.61 -17.33
C ALA A 366 -3.94 26.19 -16.21
N GLU A 367 -4.89 25.39 -15.72
CA GLU A 367 -5.82 25.82 -14.67
C GLU A 367 -5.23 25.77 -13.28
N VAL A 368 -4.38 24.78 -13.02
CA VAL A 368 -3.56 24.74 -11.81
C VAL A 368 -2.55 25.89 -11.79
N ALA A 369 -1.90 26.19 -12.92
CA ALA A 369 -0.95 27.30 -13.03
C ALA A 369 -1.63 28.67 -12.81
N ARG A 370 -2.82 28.88 -13.42
CA ARG A 370 -3.61 30.11 -13.21
C ARG A 370 -3.99 30.31 -11.74
N ALA A 371 -4.47 29.25 -11.08
CA ALA A 371 -4.84 29.33 -9.66
C ALA A 371 -3.62 29.48 -8.74
N THR A 372 -2.48 28.89 -9.10
CA THR A 372 -1.23 29.03 -8.35
C THR A 372 -0.69 30.45 -8.42
N ALA A 373 -0.71 31.09 -9.58
CA ALA A 373 -0.33 32.49 -9.73
C ALA A 373 -1.23 33.42 -8.88
N ALA A 374 -2.55 33.18 -8.86
CA ALA A 374 -3.48 33.91 -8.00
C ALA A 374 -3.20 33.66 -6.50
N LYS A 375 -2.89 32.42 -6.11
CA LYS A 375 -2.52 32.05 -4.74
C LYS A 375 -1.26 32.80 -4.31
N GLU A 376 -0.19 32.75 -5.08
CA GLU A 376 1.09 33.39 -4.73
C GLU A 376 0.96 34.90 -4.57
N LYS A 377 0.14 35.54 -5.40
CA LYS A 377 -0.11 36.98 -5.35
C LYS A 377 -0.91 37.42 -4.12
N HIS A 378 -1.84 36.60 -3.63
CA HIS A 378 -2.82 37.01 -2.60
C HIS A 378 -2.68 36.29 -1.26
N ALA A 379 -1.94 35.17 -1.18
CA ALA A 379 -1.82 34.36 0.03
C ALA A 379 -1.32 35.18 1.23
N ASN A 380 -0.29 36.01 1.06
CA ASN A 380 0.25 36.81 2.18
C ASN A 380 -0.78 37.81 2.74
N ARG A 381 -1.63 38.38 1.87
CA ARG A 381 -2.70 39.29 2.30
C ARG A 381 -3.82 38.52 2.99
N LEU A 382 -4.24 37.38 2.43
CA LEU A 382 -5.27 36.53 3.03
C LEU A 382 -4.82 36.00 4.40
N MET A 383 -3.58 35.52 4.51
CA MET A 383 -2.97 35.02 5.76
C MET A 383 -2.71 36.12 6.79
N SER A 384 -2.89 37.41 6.47
CA SER A 384 -2.84 38.50 7.45
C SER A 384 -4.08 38.56 8.35
N ASP A 385 -5.18 37.91 7.93
CA ASP A 385 -6.34 37.67 8.78
C ASP A 385 -6.07 36.47 9.68
N SER A 386 -6.09 36.70 11.00
CA SER A 386 -5.80 35.67 12.00
C SER A 386 -6.74 34.46 11.98
N ALA A 387 -7.92 34.59 11.35
CA ALA A 387 -8.86 33.50 11.15
C ALA A 387 -8.47 32.59 9.97
N ILE A 388 -7.59 33.03 9.07
CA ILE A 388 -7.15 32.25 7.91
C ILE A 388 -5.96 31.37 8.32
N LEU A 389 -6.15 30.07 8.25
CA LEU A 389 -5.18 29.05 8.67
C LEU A 389 -4.24 28.62 7.55
N GLY A 390 -4.66 28.80 6.29
CA GLY A 390 -3.90 28.40 5.12
C GLY A 390 -4.60 28.78 3.82
N VAL A 391 -3.81 28.99 2.76
CA VAL A 391 -4.31 29.22 1.40
C VAL A 391 -3.60 28.28 0.44
N GLY A 392 -4.36 27.45 -0.27
CA GLY A 392 -3.88 26.48 -1.24
C GLY A 392 -4.61 26.59 -2.59
N VAL A 393 -4.27 25.68 -3.51
CA VAL A 393 -4.96 25.51 -4.80
C VAL A 393 -5.60 24.13 -4.81
N GLY A 394 -6.85 24.05 -5.24
CA GLY A 394 -7.60 22.81 -5.36
C GLY A 394 -8.74 22.95 -6.35
N LYS A 395 -9.67 22.00 -6.39
CA LYS A 395 -10.86 22.11 -7.26
C LYS A 395 -11.92 23.02 -6.65
N SER A 396 -12.62 23.77 -7.50
CA SER A 396 -13.82 24.51 -7.12
C SER A 396 -14.91 23.54 -6.63
N SER A 397 -15.68 23.98 -5.64
CA SER A 397 -16.79 23.20 -5.07
C SER A 397 -18.05 23.22 -5.94
N ASP A 398 -18.19 24.27 -6.74
CA ASP A 398 -19.34 24.60 -7.57
C ASP A 398 -19.10 24.33 -9.07
N ASP A 399 -17.85 24.09 -9.49
CA ASP A 399 -17.46 23.65 -10.81
C ASP A 399 -16.14 22.86 -10.74
N ARG A 400 -16.25 21.53 -10.76
CA ARG A 400 -15.12 20.62 -10.53
C ARG A 400 -14.13 20.57 -11.69
N SER A 401 -14.46 21.20 -12.83
CA SER A 401 -13.54 21.37 -13.97
C SER A 401 -12.60 22.57 -13.81
N GLN A 402 -12.84 23.44 -12.83
CA GLN A 402 -12.06 24.65 -12.59
C GLN A 402 -11.26 24.56 -11.29
N ALA A 403 -10.06 25.15 -11.30
CA ALA A 403 -9.26 25.36 -10.10
C ALA A 403 -9.85 26.48 -9.22
N ALA A 404 -9.65 26.36 -7.92
CA ALA A 404 -10.05 27.33 -6.90
C ALA A 404 -8.93 27.55 -5.89
N LEU A 405 -8.89 28.77 -5.33
CA LEU A 405 -8.16 29.04 -4.10
C LEU A 405 -8.89 28.39 -2.94
N VAL A 406 -8.26 27.41 -2.31
CA VAL A 406 -8.78 26.75 -1.11
C VAL A 406 -8.30 27.53 0.10
N ILE A 407 -9.24 28.18 0.79
CA ILE A 407 -8.94 29.04 1.93
C ILE A 407 -9.46 28.35 3.19
N TYR A 408 -8.53 27.93 4.04
CA TYR A 408 -8.83 27.28 5.31
C TYR A 408 -9.07 28.35 6.35
N VAL A 409 -10.26 28.35 6.95
CA VAL A 409 -10.68 29.32 7.96
C VAL A 409 -10.90 28.58 9.26
N ASP A 410 -10.40 29.13 10.36
CA ASP A 410 -10.69 28.64 11.69
C ASP A 410 -12.21 28.67 11.94
N LYS A 411 -12.81 27.53 12.25
CA LYS A 411 -14.27 27.45 12.43
C LYS A 411 -14.75 28.25 13.65
N ASP A 412 -13.86 28.51 14.61
CA ASP A 412 -14.20 29.17 15.87
C ASP A 412 -13.84 30.68 15.87
N VAL A 413 -13.28 31.20 14.77
CA VAL A 413 -12.89 32.61 14.61
C VAL A 413 -13.60 33.23 13.40
N SER A 414 -14.16 34.43 13.57
CA SER A 414 -14.77 35.16 12.46
C SER A 414 -13.69 35.75 11.55
N SER A 415 -13.68 35.35 10.28
CA SER A 415 -12.83 35.95 9.24
C SER A 415 -13.50 37.18 8.62
N ASN A 416 -12.70 38.01 7.96
CA ASN A 416 -13.22 38.97 6.99
C ASN A 416 -13.96 38.24 5.85
N PRO A 417 -14.89 38.91 5.15
CA PRO A 417 -15.58 38.33 4.00
C PRO A 417 -14.58 37.90 2.91
N ILE A 418 -14.63 36.63 2.52
CA ILE A 418 -13.82 36.09 1.43
C ILE A 418 -14.61 36.22 0.13
N PRO A 419 -14.12 36.96 -0.88
CA PRO A 419 -14.81 37.10 -2.18
C PRO A 419 -14.93 35.75 -2.87
N ALA A 420 -16.05 35.49 -3.56
CA ALA A 420 -16.29 34.21 -4.25
C ALA A 420 -15.28 33.90 -5.38
N GLN A 421 -14.60 34.93 -5.89
CA GLN A 421 -13.49 34.80 -6.84
C GLN A 421 -12.40 35.83 -6.53
N ILE A 422 -11.14 35.46 -6.73
CA ILE A 422 -9.96 36.31 -6.59
C ILE A 422 -9.15 36.20 -7.89
N ASP A 423 -8.92 37.32 -8.57
CA ASP A 423 -8.30 37.36 -9.91
C ASP A 423 -8.93 36.38 -10.92
N GLY A 424 -10.26 36.24 -10.88
CA GLY A 424 -11.03 35.33 -11.75
C GLY A 424 -10.91 33.84 -11.39
N VAL A 425 -10.17 33.50 -10.33
CA VAL A 425 -10.07 32.14 -9.78
C VAL A 425 -11.09 32.00 -8.66
N ARG A 426 -11.91 30.94 -8.70
CA ARG A 426 -12.94 30.70 -7.68
C ARG A 426 -12.32 30.51 -6.30
N THR A 427 -13.05 30.82 -5.24
CA THR A 427 -12.62 30.54 -3.86
C THR A 427 -13.47 29.45 -3.25
N LYS A 428 -12.81 28.49 -2.60
CA LYS A 428 -13.45 27.45 -1.78
C LYS A 428 -13.05 27.68 -0.34
N VAL A 429 -14.01 28.07 0.50
CA VAL A 429 -13.77 28.26 1.93
C VAL A 429 -14.02 26.94 2.67
N ILE A 430 -13.00 26.47 3.39
CA ILE A 430 -13.11 25.28 4.24
C ILE A 430 -12.97 25.74 5.68
N ARG A 431 -14.06 25.65 6.45
CA ARG A 431 -14.02 25.92 7.89
C ARG A 431 -13.53 24.69 8.63
N THR A 432 -12.47 24.84 9.42
CA THR A 432 -11.79 23.72 10.09
C THR A 432 -11.19 24.18 11.41
N ASP A 433 -10.87 23.24 12.31
CA ASP A 433 -10.05 23.54 13.48
C ASP A 433 -8.64 23.98 13.05
N ARG A 434 -7.92 24.73 13.90
CA ARG A 434 -6.48 24.96 13.69
C ARG A 434 -5.76 23.65 13.44
N PHE A 435 -4.89 23.63 12.44
CA PHE A 435 -4.00 22.50 12.19
C PHE A 435 -3.15 22.26 13.45
N ARG A 436 -3.30 21.08 14.07
CA ARG A 436 -2.57 20.67 15.27
C ARG A 436 -1.89 19.34 15.01
N ALA A 437 -0.67 19.20 15.53
CA ALA A 437 0.11 17.98 15.42
C ALA A 437 -0.50 16.80 16.20
N TYR A 438 -1.37 17.03 17.20
CA TYR A 438 -1.99 15.95 18.00
C TYR A 438 -3.39 16.32 18.51
N GLY A 439 -4.24 15.30 18.76
CA GLY A 439 -5.46 15.41 19.58
C GLY A 439 -6.73 15.91 18.89
N TRP A 440 -6.78 15.90 17.57
CA TRP A 440 -7.94 16.36 16.80
C TRP A 440 -8.99 15.24 16.61
N GLY A 441 -10.26 15.61 16.41
CA GLY A 441 -11.35 14.66 16.12
C GLY A 441 -12.05 14.03 17.33
N LYS A 442 -11.84 14.53 18.56
CA LYS A 442 -12.66 14.11 19.70
C LYS A 442 -14.02 14.81 19.65
N GLN A 443 -15.07 14.09 19.27
CA GLN A 443 -16.39 14.40 19.82
C GLN A 443 -16.33 14.11 21.32
N SER A 444 -16.74 15.09 22.11
CA SER A 444 -16.86 15.01 23.55
C SER A 444 -17.96 14.00 23.92
N GLU A 445 -17.57 12.77 24.21
CA GLU A 445 -18.31 11.96 25.16
C GLU A 445 -17.41 11.73 26.37
N GLU A 446 -17.92 12.16 27.52
CA GLU A 446 -17.30 12.02 28.83
C GLU A 446 -16.90 10.56 29.05
N ARG A 447 -15.60 10.34 29.25
CA ARG A 447 -15.09 9.04 29.68
C ARG A 447 -15.47 8.84 31.14
N PRO A 448 -16.08 7.70 31.55
CA PRO A 448 -16.09 7.34 32.94
C PRO A 448 -14.65 7.06 33.38
N VAL A 449 -14.19 7.82 34.37
CA VAL A 449 -12.90 7.63 35.02
C VAL A 449 -12.97 6.35 35.84
N CYS A 450 -12.25 5.30 35.45
CA CYS A 450 -12.00 4.18 36.34
C CYS A 450 -10.94 4.59 37.37
N SER A 451 -11.38 5.09 38.52
CA SER A 451 -10.55 5.23 39.72
C SER A 451 -10.24 3.86 40.31
N ARG A 452 -8.95 3.58 40.58
CA ARG A 452 -8.51 2.44 41.38
C ARG A 452 -9.18 2.52 42.76
N GLY A 453 -9.92 1.47 43.13
CA GLY A 453 -10.41 1.31 44.49
C GLY A 453 -9.23 1.17 45.48
N PRO A 454 -9.37 1.66 46.72
CA PRO A 454 -8.30 1.56 47.70
C PRO A 454 -8.04 0.10 48.10
N GLU A 455 -6.76 -0.24 48.20
CA GLU A 455 -6.23 -1.49 48.74
C GLU A 455 -6.82 -1.78 50.12
N SER A 456 -7.20 -3.04 50.34
CA SER A 456 -7.59 -3.54 51.66
C SER A 456 -6.41 -3.41 52.64
N LYS A 457 -6.67 -2.79 53.78
CA LYS A 457 -5.89 -3.01 55.00
C LYS A 457 -6.82 -3.38 56.15
N ARG A 458 -6.60 -4.61 56.61
CA ARG A 458 -7.15 -5.34 57.77
C ARG A 458 -8.50 -6.02 57.59
#